data_AF-A0A089KYC4-F1
#
_entry.id   AF-A0A089KYC4-F1
#
_cell.length_a   1.000
_cell.length_b   1.000
_cell.length_c   1.000
_cell.angle_alpha   90.00
_cell.angle_beta   90.00
_cell.angle_gamma   90.00
#
_symmetry.space_group_name_H-M   'P 1'
#
loop_
_entity.id
_entity.type
_entity.pdbx_description
1 polymer ?
#
loop_
_entity_poly.entity_id
_entity_poly.type
_entity_poly.pdbx_seq_one_letter_code
_entity_poly.pdbx_strand_id
1 'polypeptide(L)'
;MRRFVFLIILISVTVLLPPRAAYPSAGNGTAAAPPLSFPDNEETRRLLEKTLSSAEIEKEIARITAEQAVLEEKAAELTKQAAVKQAAISGQQERAGAIVRSYYMGERDGLLSAVLSAKSIGRVLALYDYYEIIIRQDHDILRQYEGEYKDLKATLSAAERSSRELEELKSALVEQQVRVAALNEEIEGGIRASSDPESMSALLNEFTKYWENIGLHEVKTYFKALSSAMNRLPQFIQGRDGILTRKGMTYNLALKEEDLNEFLVSQNKLFEGFSFRFENGSVIASGSSGGLTLTLTGRYSIQEEPVNGLMFHIDSVVFNGLELPETTRRDLEDEFDLGFYPGKIVSFLHATEVESKDGVLYVKLSISF
;
A
#
# COMPACT_ATOMS: atom_id res chain seq x y z
N MET A 1 -23.20 -28.41 37.89
CA MET A 1 -23.97 -28.34 39.15
C MET A 1 -23.15 -27.49 40.11
N ARG A 2 -23.52 -26.36 40.70
CA ARG A 2 -24.76 -25.79 41.29
C ARG A 2 -24.71 -24.27 40.98
N ARG A 3 -25.67 -23.58 40.35
CA ARG A 3 -27.01 -23.13 40.79
C ARG A 3 -27.07 -22.58 42.22
N PHE A 4 -27.38 -21.28 42.38
CA PHE A 4 -28.63 -20.70 42.94
C PHE A 4 -28.42 -19.16 43.02
N VAL A 5 -29.15 -18.32 42.27
CA VAL A 5 -30.55 -17.83 42.42
C VAL A 5 -30.62 -16.46 43.13
N PHE A 6 -31.22 -15.53 42.38
CA PHE A 6 -32.02 -14.35 42.73
C PHE A 6 -32.13 -13.90 44.20
N LEU A 7 -32.02 -12.58 44.39
CA LEU A 7 -32.98 -11.84 45.20
C LEU A 7 -33.16 -10.39 44.67
N ILE A 8 -34.39 -10.10 44.27
CA ILE A 8 -34.98 -8.77 44.08
C ILE A 8 -35.37 -8.25 45.48
N ILE A 9 -35.11 -6.97 45.80
CA ILE A 9 -35.99 -6.15 46.66
C ILE A 9 -35.84 -4.67 46.27
N LEU A 10 -37.01 -4.05 46.25
CA LEU A 10 -37.42 -2.72 45.82
C LEU A 10 -37.34 -1.72 47.00
N ILE A 11 -37.42 -0.42 46.66
CA ILE A 11 -37.88 0.73 47.47
C ILE A 11 -36.80 1.55 48.20
N SER A 12 -36.48 2.74 47.66
CA SER A 12 -36.86 4.00 48.31
C SER A 12 -36.51 5.23 47.48
N VAL A 13 -37.48 6.12 47.42
CA VAL A 13 -37.47 7.47 46.85
C VAL A 13 -36.65 8.39 47.76
N THR A 14 -35.64 9.05 47.21
CA THR A 14 -35.08 10.28 47.76
C THR A 14 -34.81 11.26 46.64
N VAL A 15 -35.55 12.37 46.71
CA VAL A 15 -35.35 13.59 45.93
C VAL A 15 -34.02 14.22 46.36
N LEU A 16 -33.03 14.23 45.47
CA LEU A 16 -31.88 15.12 45.54
C LEU A 16 -31.58 15.64 44.14
N LEU A 17 -31.67 16.97 43.98
CA LEU A 17 -31.20 17.68 42.79
C LEU A 17 -29.71 17.39 42.55
N PRO A 18 -29.30 16.99 41.33
CA PRO A 18 -27.93 17.17 40.86
C PRO A 18 -27.79 18.51 40.09
N PRO A 19 -26.56 19.05 40.02
CA PRO A 19 -26.30 20.41 39.57
C PRO A 19 -26.53 20.57 38.08
N ARG A 20 -26.86 21.80 37.67
CA ARG A 20 -26.85 22.25 36.26
C ARG A 20 -25.51 21.88 35.62
N ALA A 21 -25.49 20.79 34.86
CA ALA A 21 -24.49 20.58 33.84
C ALA A 21 -24.73 21.66 32.77
N ALA A 22 -23.86 22.65 32.74
CA ALA A 22 -23.75 23.54 31.61
C ALA A 22 -23.38 22.67 30.40
N TYR A 23 -24.34 22.43 29.52
CA TYR A 23 -24.05 22.02 28.16
C TYR A 23 -23.19 23.15 27.55
N PRO A 24 -21.95 22.91 27.12
CA PRO A 24 -21.35 23.79 26.14
C PRO A 24 -22.19 23.60 24.88
N SER A 25 -23.04 24.59 24.63
CA SER A 25 -23.67 24.83 23.35
C SER A 25 -22.62 24.66 22.25
N ALA A 26 -23.00 23.95 21.19
CA ALA A 26 -22.28 23.91 19.94
C ALA A 26 -21.91 25.33 19.50
N GLY A 27 -20.64 25.68 19.69
CA GLY A 27 -20.02 26.85 19.07
C GLY A 27 -19.53 26.41 17.70
N ASN A 28 -20.34 26.65 16.68
CA ASN A 28 -19.85 26.77 15.31
C ASN A 28 -18.74 27.82 15.30
N GLY A 29 -17.55 27.42 14.90
CA GLY A 29 -16.41 28.33 14.83
C GLY A 29 -15.07 27.65 15.11
N THR A 30 -14.77 26.52 14.47
CA THR A 30 -13.40 26.37 13.98
C THR A 30 -13.21 27.52 13.01
N ALA A 31 -12.56 28.58 13.47
CA ALA A 31 -11.97 29.58 12.60
C ALA A 31 -11.04 28.80 11.67
N ALA A 32 -11.51 28.51 10.46
CA ALA A 32 -10.64 28.14 9.36
C ALA A 32 -9.56 29.22 9.32
N ALA A 33 -8.30 28.82 9.47
CA ALA A 33 -7.19 29.73 9.27
C ALA A 33 -7.42 30.44 7.93
N PRO A 34 -7.28 31.78 7.87
CA PRO A 34 -7.51 32.49 6.62
C PRO A 34 -6.62 31.86 5.53
N PRO A 35 -7.15 31.62 4.32
CA PRO A 35 -6.35 31.08 3.24
C PRO A 35 -5.17 32.03 2.99
N LEU A 36 -3.96 31.48 2.94
CA LEU A 36 -2.78 32.24 2.53
C LEU A 36 -3.05 32.79 1.13
N SER A 37 -3.07 34.12 0.99
CA SER A 37 -3.18 34.76 -0.33
C SER A 37 -1.80 34.75 -0.96
N PHE A 38 -1.59 33.88 -1.95
CA PHE A 38 -0.33 33.82 -2.67
C PHE A 38 -0.21 35.00 -3.63
N PRO A 39 0.98 35.63 -3.76
CA PRO A 39 1.24 36.60 -4.81
C PRO A 39 1.04 35.92 -6.19
N ASP A 40 0.27 36.54 -7.08
CA ASP A 40 0.04 36.03 -8.44
C ASP A 40 1.23 36.37 -9.37
N ASN A 41 2.42 35.91 -8.99
CA ASN A 41 3.64 36.00 -9.78
C ASN A 41 4.10 34.59 -10.15
N GLU A 42 4.34 34.34 -11.43
CA GLU A 42 4.79 33.04 -11.95
C GLU A 42 6.12 32.59 -11.34
N GLU A 43 7.06 33.52 -11.11
CA GLU A 43 8.35 33.19 -10.48
C GLU A 43 8.17 32.74 -9.02
N THR A 44 7.28 33.41 -8.28
CA THR A 44 6.94 33.05 -6.90
C THR A 44 6.23 31.71 -6.83
N ARG A 45 5.29 31.44 -7.75
CA ARG A 45 4.61 30.14 -7.88
C ARG A 45 5.60 29.01 -8.10
N ARG A 46 6.51 29.16 -9.06
CA ARG A 46 7.54 28.14 -9.35
C ARG A 46 8.43 27.88 -8.14
N LEU A 47 8.78 28.91 -7.35
CA LEU A 47 9.56 28.71 -6.13
C LEU A 47 8.77 27.94 -5.07
N LEU A 48 7.49 28.25 -4.88
CA LEU A 48 6.62 27.52 -3.95
C LEU A 48 6.47 26.04 -4.36
N GLU A 49 6.27 25.76 -5.64
CA GLU A 49 6.18 24.38 -6.18
C GLU A 49 7.48 23.59 -5.99
N LYS A 50 8.64 24.24 -6.19
CA LYS A 50 9.95 23.65 -5.89
C LYS A 50 10.11 23.39 -4.40
N THR A 51 9.66 24.30 -3.54
CA THR A 51 9.68 24.11 -2.08
C THR A 51 8.81 22.93 -1.65
N LEU A 52 7.61 22.75 -2.22
CA LEU A 52 6.80 21.54 -2.00
C LEU A 52 7.55 20.27 -2.41
N SER A 53 8.12 20.30 -3.62
CA SER A 53 8.85 19.16 -4.16
C SER A 53 10.04 18.79 -3.28
N SER A 54 10.77 19.77 -2.74
CA SER A 54 11.89 19.53 -1.83
C SER A 54 11.45 18.89 -0.52
N ALA A 55 10.45 19.47 0.14
CA ALA A 55 9.91 18.96 1.40
C ALA A 55 9.37 17.53 1.26
N GLU A 56 8.74 17.21 0.13
CA GLU A 56 8.26 15.85 -0.14
C GLU A 56 9.38 14.84 -0.36
N ILE A 57 10.41 15.19 -1.12
CA ILE A 57 11.55 14.30 -1.31
C ILE A 57 12.31 14.11 0.02
N GLU A 58 12.42 15.13 0.86
CA GLU A 58 13.01 15.00 2.20
C GLU A 58 12.23 14.03 3.09
N LYS A 59 10.89 14.09 3.06
CA LYS A 59 10.03 13.13 3.76
C LYS A 59 10.22 11.71 3.21
N GLU A 60 10.35 11.57 1.90
CA GLU A 60 10.60 10.29 1.24
C GLU A 60 11.97 9.71 1.62
N ILE A 61 13.01 10.53 1.64
CA ILE A 61 14.35 10.17 2.13
C ILE A 61 14.26 9.66 3.57
N ALA A 62 13.52 10.33 4.44
CA ALA A 62 13.34 9.91 5.82
C ALA A 62 12.63 8.55 5.92
N ARG A 63 11.59 8.33 5.11
CA ARG A 63 10.88 7.03 5.01
C ARG A 63 11.82 5.92 4.54
N ILE A 64 12.48 6.12 3.39
CA ILE A 64 13.41 5.13 2.81
C ILE A 64 14.57 4.83 3.77
N THR A 65 15.07 5.83 4.49
CA THR A 65 16.13 5.62 5.50
C THR A 65 15.66 4.72 6.65
N ALA A 66 14.40 4.87 7.09
CA ALA A 66 13.83 4.00 8.11
C ALA A 66 13.65 2.56 7.59
N GLU A 67 13.18 2.40 6.34
CA GLU A 67 13.06 1.10 5.67
C GLU A 67 14.43 0.44 5.49
N GLN A 68 15.46 1.22 5.14
CA GLN A 68 16.85 0.77 5.06
C GLN A 68 17.31 0.16 6.37
N ALA A 69 17.07 0.84 7.50
CA ALA A 69 17.51 0.37 8.82
C ALA A 69 16.86 -0.98 9.19
N VAL A 70 15.57 -1.14 8.88
CA VAL A 70 14.86 -2.41 9.10
C VAL A 70 15.43 -3.52 8.20
N LEU A 71 15.72 -3.22 6.94
CA LEU A 71 16.30 -4.18 6.01
C LEU A 71 17.73 -4.57 6.38
N GLU A 72 18.54 -3.63 6.89
CA GLU A 72 19.87 -3.88 7.42
C GLU A 72 19.84 -4.85 8.61
N GLU A 73 18.94 -4.64 9.56
CA GLU A 73 18.76 -5.54 10.70
C GLU A 73 18.37 -6.94 10.24
N LYS A 74 17.41 -7.03 9.31
CA LYS A 74 16.96 -8.30 8.74
C LYS A 74 18.09 -9.04 8.00
N ALA A 75 18.88 -8.33 7.20
CA ALA A 75 20.01 -8.90 6.48
C ALA A 75 21.10 -9.41 7.45
N ALA A 76 21.39 -8.66 8.51
CA ALA A 76 22.34 -9.05 9.54
C ALA A 76 21.88 -10.31 10.29
N GLU A 77 20.59 -10.37 10.67
CA GLU A 77 20.03 -11.53 11.35
C GLU A 77 20.01 -12.77 10.45
N LEU A 78 19.62 -12.65 9.18
CA LEU A 78 19.68 -13.76 8.22
C LEU A 78 21.11 -14.28 8.02
N THR A 79 22.09 -13.38 7.95
CA THR A 79 23.51 -13.73 7.83
C THR A 79 24.00 -14.50 9.07
N LYS A 80 23.62 -14.04 10.26
CA LYS A 80 23.93 -14.71 11.52
C LYS A 80 23.27 -16.09 11.61
N GLN A 81 21.99 -16.21 11.23
CA GLN A 81 21.28 -17.48 11.19
C GLN A 81 21.93 -18.46 10.20
N ALA A 82 22.33 -17.98 9.02
CA ALA A 82 23.05 -18.79 8.05
C ALA A 82 24.38 -19.30 8.62
N ALA A 83 25.15 -18.45 9.31
CA ALA A 83 26.40 -18.86 9.95
C ALA A 83 26.19 -19.92 11.04
N VAL A 84 25.16 -19.75 11.88
CA VAL A 84 24.80 -20.74 12.91
C VAL A 84 24.38 -22.07 12.30
N LYS A 85 23.52 -22.06 11.27
CA LYS A 85 23.08 -23.26 10.56
C LYS A 85 24.26 -23.96 9.87
N GLN A 86 25.14 -23.19 9.23
CA GLN A 86 26.35 -23.73 8.60
C GLN A 86 27.27 -24.43 9.59
N ALA A 87 27.45 -23.85 10.78
CA ALA A 87 28.23 -24.45 11.85
C ALA A 87 27.56 -25.72 12.39
N ALA A 88 26.24 -25.69 12.62
CA ALA A 88 25.47 -26.83 13.12
C ALA A 88 25.47 -28.04 12.17
N ILE A 89 25.41 -27.78 10.86
CA ILE A 89 25.37 -28.82 9.83
C ILE A 89 26.72 -29.50 9.62
N SER A 90 27.84 -28.87 9.96
CA SER A 90 29.19 -29.42 9.72
C SER A 90 29.38 -30.85 10.26
N GLY A 91 28.94 -31.10 11.51
CA GLY A 91 29.01 -32.43 12.13
C GLY A 91 27.97 -33.43 11.58
N GLN A 92 26.89 -32.97 10.96
CA GLN A 92 25.97 -33.85 10.24
C GLN A 92 26.48 -34.19 8.85
N GLN A 93 27.11 -33.23 8.18
CA GLN A 93 27.73 -33.43 6.87
C GLN A 93 28.79 -34.53 6.92
N GLU A 94 29.62 -34.54 7.96
CA GLU A 94 30.63 -35.58 8.16
C GLU A 94 29.98 -36.96 8.34
N ARG A 95 28.94 -37.06 9.18
CA ARG A 95 28.20 -38.31 9.44
C ARG A 95 27.46 -38.81 8.21
N ALA A 96 26.70 -37.95 7.53
CA ALA A 96 26.02 -38.25 6.28
C ALA A 96 27.03 -38.69 5.21
N GLY A 97 28.17 -38.00 5.10
CA GLY A 97 29.25 -38.35 4.17
C GLY A 97 29.88 -39.72 4.48
N ALA A 98 30.07 -40.07 5.76
CA ALA A 98 30.56 -41.38 6.16
C ALA A 98 29.57 -42.50 5.79
N ILE A 99 28.28 -42.27 6.00
CA ILE A 99 27.21 -43.20 5.60
C ILE A 99 27.26 -43.43 4.09
N VAL A 100 27.21 -42.36 3.28
CA VAL A 100 27.27 -42.47 1.81
C VAL A 100 28.53 -43.21 1.34
N ARG A 101 29.69 -42.92 1.93
CA ARG A 101 30.93 -43.66 1.63
C ARG A 101 30.83 -45.14 1.97
N SER A 102 30.22 -45.50 3.09
CA SER A 102 30.06 -46.92 3.51
C SER A 102 29.20 -47.72 2.54
N TYR A 103 28.15 -47.12 1.95
CA TYR A 103 27.38 -47.74 0.88
C TYR A 103 28.17 -47.82 -0.42
N TYR A 104 28.87 -46.74 -0.78
CA TYR A 104 29.66 -46.68 -2.01
C TYR A 104 30.83 -47.68 -2.04
N MET A 105 31.52 -47.84 -0.91
CA MET A 105 32.66 -48.76 -0.77
C MET A 105 32.23 -50.22 -0.53
N GLY A 106 30.92 -50.49 -0.44
CA GLY A 106 30.40 -51.84 -0.20
C GLY A 106 30.57 -52.35 1.24
N GLU A 107 30.95 -51.49 2.19
CA GLU A 107 31.05 -51.87 3.62
C GLU A 107 29.69 -52.34 4.19
N ARG A 108 28.59 -51.78 3.65
CA ARG A 108 27.22 -52.17 4.00
C ARG A 108 26.77 -53.49 3.37
N ASP A 109 27.42 -53.95 2.29
CA ASP A 109 27.09 -55.23 1.63
C ASP A 109 27.48 -56.45 2.49
N GLY A 110 28.47 -56.26 3.38
CA GLY A 110 28.87 -57.26 4.37
C GLY A 110 27.76 -57.59 5.36
N LEU A 111 26.84 -56.66 5.66
CA LEU A 111 25.71 -56.90 6.56
C LEU A 111 24.68 -57.84 5.95
N LEU A 112 24.32 -57.61 4.69
CA LEU A 112 23.41 -58.50 3.96
C LEU A 112 24.05 -59.89 3.78
N SER A 113 25.34 -59.92 3.47
CA SER A 113 26.12 -61.17 3.38
C SER A 113 26.15 -61.94 4.71
N ALA A 114 26.20 -61.24 5.85
CA ALA A 114 26.14 -61.85 7.18
C ALA A 114 24.76 -62.46 7.50
N VAL A 115 23.67 -61.81 7.07
CA VAL A 115 22.30 -62.35 7.19
C VAL A 115 22.15 -63.62 6.34
N LEU A 116 22.62 -63.58 5.08
CA LEU A 116 22.51 -64.71 4.13
C LEU A 116 23.42 -65.90 4.50
N SER A 117 24.50 -65.68 5.25
CA SER A 117 25.43 -66.73 5.69
C SER A 117 25.13 -67.31 7.08
N ALA A 118 24.04 -66.90 7.72
CA ALA A 118 23.68 -67.37 9.05
C ALA A 118 23.23 -68.84 9.06
N LYS A 119 23.79 -69.63 9.99
CA LYS A 119 23.57 -71.09 10.09
C LYS A 119 22.31 -71.52 10.86
N SER A 120 21.51 -70.57 11.35
CA SER A 120 20.27 -70.86 12.08
C SER A 120 19.23 -69.75 11.92
N ILE A 121 17.96 -70.13 11.93
CA ILE A 121 16.81 -69.21 11.79
C ILE A 121 16.81 -68.14 12.89
N GLY A 122 17.10 -68.52 14.14
CA GLY A 122 17.22 -67.56 15.24
C GLY A 122 18.33 -66.51 15.04
N ARG A 123 19.43 -66.89 14.38
CA ARG A 123 20.52 -65.97 14.04
C ARG A 123 20.18 -65.08 12.84
N VAL A 124 19.43 -65.60 11.86
CA VAL A 124 18.89 -64.79 10.75
C VAL A 124 18.01 -63.68 11.29
N LEU A 125 17.05 -64.01 12.17
CA LEU A 125 16.14 -63.02 12.77
C LEU A 125 16.89 -61.93 13.54
N ALA A 126 17.84 -62.31 14.40
CA ALA A 126 18.63 -61.34 15.15
C ALA A 126 19.48 -60.42 14.24
N LEU A 127 20.12 -60.97 13.20
CA LEU A 127 20.92 -60.18 12.26
C LEU A 127 20.05 -59.28 11.37
N TYR A 128 18.85 -59.72 11.02
CA TYR A 128 17.88 -58.92 10.29
C TYR A 128 17.39 -57.73 11.12
N ASP A 129 17.09 -57.93 12.42
CA ASP A 129 16.71 -56.84 13.32
C ASP A 129 17.81 -55.78 13.42
N TYR A 130 19.08 -56.20 13.55
CA TYR A 130 20.22 -55.27 13.54
C TYR A 130 20.38 -54.54 12.20
N TYR A 131 20.19 -55.24 11.08
CA TYR A 131 20.23 -54.65 9.75
C TYR A 131 19.16 -53.55 9.61
N GLU A 132 17.92 -53.84 10.02
CA GLU A 132 16.83 -52.86 9.95
C GLU A 132 17.12 -51.62 10.81
N ILE A 133 17.64 -51.80 12.02
CA ILE A 133 18.02 -50.68 12.90
C ILE A 133 19.09 -49.80 12.25
N ILE A 134 20.14 -50.40 11.68
CA ILE A 134 21.24 -49.65 11.04
C ILE A 134 20.73 -48.89 9.81
N ILE A 135 19.98 -49.54 8.93
CA ILE A 135 19.45 -48.92 7.71
C ILE A 135 18.50 -47.78 8.05
N ARG A 136 17.65 -47.95 9.07
CA ARG A 136 16.73 -46.91 9.54
C ARG A 136 17.51 -45.70 10.07
N GLN A 137 18.50 -45.94 10.92
CA GLN A 137 19.33 -44.86 11.47
C GLN A 137 20.12 -44.12 10.38
N ASP A 138 20.69 -44.85 9.41
CA ASP A 138 21.37 -44.26 8.26
C ASP A 138 20.41 -43.35 7.46
N HIS A 139 19.18 -43.83 7.21
CA HIS A 139 18.15 -43.07 6.51
C HIS A 139 17.74 -41.81 7.27
N ASP A 140 17.56 -41.91 8.60
CA ASP A 140 17.19 -40.78 9.45
C ASP A 140 18.28 -39.70 9.45
N ILE A 141 19.55 -40.08 9.54
CA ILE A 141 20.69 -39.14 9.48
C ILE A 141 20.75 -38.43 8.12
N LEU A 142 20.56 -39.18 7.02
CA LEU A 142 20.59 -38.59 5.67
C LEU A 142 19.41 -37.63 5.44
N ARG A 143 18.19 -38.00 5.87
CA ARG A 143 17.02 -37.12 5.79
C ARG A 143 17.19 -35.85 6.61
N GLN A 144 17.73 -35.97 7.82
CA GLN A 144 17.99 -34.83 8.69
C GLN A 144 18.99 -33.87 8.02
N TYR A 145 20.11 -34.41 7.53
CA TYR A 145 21.11 -33.61 6.82
C TYR A 145 20.53 -32.92 5.57
N GLU A 146 19.73 -33.64 4.77
CA GLU A 146 19.08 -33.07 3.59
C GLU A 146 18.15 -31.90 3.96
N GLY A 147 17.34 -32.07 5.02
CA GLY A 147 16.43 -31.04 5.52
C GLY A 147 17.18 -29.79 6.00
N GLU A 148 18.19 -29.98 6.84
CA GLU A 148 19.01 -28.87 7.35
C GLU A 148 19.78 -28.16 6.23
N TYR A 149 20.31 -28.91 5.25
CA TYR A 149 20.99 -28.33 4.09
C TYR A 149 20.05 -27.49 3.20
N LYS A 150 18.83 -27.96 2.95
CA LYS A 150 17.81 -27.19 2.21
C LYS A 150 17.47 -25.88 2.92
N ASP A 151 17.29 -25.94 4.23
CA ASP A 151 16.97 -24.79 5.07
C ASP A 151 18.14 -23.77 5.11
N LEU A 152 19.38 -24.24 5.24
CA LEU A 152 20.58 -23.40 5.10
C LEU A 152 20.63 -22.71 3.74
N LYS A 153 20.42 -23.45 2.65
CA LYS A 153 20.43 -22.90 1.29
C LYS A 153 19.34 -21.83 1.09
N ALA A 154 18.15 -22.06 1.64
CA ALA A 154 17.07 -21.07 1.60
C ALA A 154 17.43 -19.80 2.39
N THR A 155 18.05 -19.96 3.57
CA THR A 155 18.50 -18.85 4.42
C THR A 155 19.59 -18.03 3.73
N LEU A 156 20.60 -18.67 3.11
CA LEU A 156 21.64 -17.99 2.33
C LEU A 156 21.05 -17.20 1.16
N SER A 157 20.14 -17.81 0.40
CA SER A 157 19.47 -17.12 -0.72
C SER A 157 18.63 -15.92 -0.25
N ALA A 158 17.99 -16.01 0.93
CA ALA A 158 17.26 -14.89 1.50
C ALA A 158 18.21 -13.77 1.95
N ALA A 159 19.35 -14.10 2.56
CA ALA A 159 20.37 -13.14 2.95
C ALA A 159 20.95 -12.40 1.72
N GLU A 160 21.28 -13.13 0.66
CA GLU A 160 21.78 -12.55 -0.61
C GLU A 160 20.76 -11.64 -1.30
N ARG A 161 19.47 -11.98 -1.24
CA ARG A 161 18.40 -11.12 -1.78
C ARG A 161 18.26 -9.85 -0.95
N SER A 162 18.17 -9.98 0.37
CA SER A 162 18.09 -8.84 1.29
C SER A 162 19.28 -7.90 1.17
N SER A 163 20.49 -8.43 0.94
CA SER A 163 21.69 -7.62 0.72
C SER A 163 21.68 -6.87 -0.62
N ARG A 164 21.09 -7.46 -1.67
CA ARG A 164 20.95 -6.80 -2.97
C ARG A 164 19.89 -5.70 -2.93
N GLU A 165 18.73 -5.99 -2.36
CA GLU A 165 17.66 -5.01 -2.12
C GLU A 165 18.19 -3.82 -1.31
N LEU A 166 19.03 -4.08 -0.30
CA LEU A 166 19.65 -3.02 0.51
C LEU A 166 20.62 -2.14 -0.32
N GLU A 167 21.41 -2.73 -1.21
CA GLU A 167 22.35 -1.98 -2.05
C GLU A 167 21.61 -1.11 -3.07
N GLU A 168 20.55 -1.64 -3.69
CA GLU A 168 19.68 -0.90 -4.60
C GLU A 168 19.01 0.27 -3.88
N LEU A 169 18.50 0.03 -2.67
CA LEU A 169 17.87 1.06 -1.84
C LEU A 169 18.86 2.16 -1.41
N LYS A 170 20.10 1.79 -1.07
CA LYS A 170 21.18 2.76 -0.79
C LYS A 170 21.51 3.63 -2.00
N SER A 171 21.62 3.02 -3.18
CA SER A 171 21.87 3.76 -4.42
C SER A 171 20.74 4.75 -4.70
N ALA A 172 19.49 4.31 -4.59
CA ALA A 172 18.32 5.16 -4.77
C ALA A 172 18.29 6.32 -3.77
N LEU A 173 18.63 6.06 -2.50
CA LEU A 173 18.68 7.10 -1.47
C LEU A 173 19.72 8.19 -1.78
N VAL A 174 20.91 7.81 -2.26
CA VAL A 174 21.95 8.76 -2.68
C VAL A 174 21.47 9.62 -3.84
N GLU A 175 20.78 9.03 -4.82
CA GLU A 175 20.21 9.79 -5.94
C GLU A 175 19.17 10.80 -5.49
N GLN A 176 18.30 10.44 -4.53
CA GLN A 176 17.32 11.37 -3.97
C GLN A 176 18.00 12.51 -3.20
N GLN A 177 19.05 12.22 -2.42
CA GLN A 177 19.81 13.24 -1.70
C GLN A 177 20.46 14.26 -2.66
N VAL A 178 21.04 13.79 -3.76
CA VAL A 178 21.61 14.66 -4.79
C VAL A 178 20.51 15.54 -5.42
N ARG A 179 19.35 14.96 -5.70
CA ARG A 179 18.20 15.69 -6.25
C ARG A 179 17.71 16.79 -5.32
N VAL A 180 17.56 16.51 -4.02
CA VAL A 180 17.16 17.51 -3.02
C VAL A 180 18.19 18.62 -2.89
N ALA A 181 19.48 18.28 -2.87
CA ALA A 181 20.55 19.27 -2.80
C ALA A 181 20.50 20.24 -4.00
N ALA A 182 20.33 19.72 -5.22
CA ALA A 182 20.19 20.54 -6.42
C ALA A 182 18.93 21.44 -6.37
N LEU A 183 17.81 20.89 -5.91
CA LEU A 183 16.56 21.64 -5.79
C LEU A 183 16.66 22.75 -4.74
N ASN A 184 17.31 22.48 -3.60
CA ASN A 184 17.57 23.48 -2.57
C ASN A 184 18.49 24.59 -3.07
N GLU A 185 19.51 24.26 -3.88
CA GLU A 185 20.36 25.27 -4.54
C GLU A 185 19.55 26.17 -5.50
N GLU A 186 18.64 25.59 -6.28
CA GLU A 186 17.74 26.35 -7.16
C GLU A 186 16.78 27.26 -6.38
N ILE A 187 16.25 26.78 -5.25
CA ILE A 187 15.39 27.57 -4.36
C ILE A 187 16.19 28.73 -3.77
N GLU A 188 17.38 28.48 -3.21
CA GLU A 188 18.26 29.53 -2.68
C GLU A 188 18.65 30.56 -3.74
N GLY A 189 18.97 30.10 -4.95
CA GLY A 189 19.25 30.96 -6.09
C GLY A 189 18.06 31.87 -6.44
N GLY A 190 16.85 31.31 -6.46
CA GLY A 190 15.62 32.07 -6.67
C GLY A 190 15.31 33.07 -5.56
N ILE A 191 15.56 32.72 -4.30
CA ILE A 191 15.42 33.64 -3.16
C ILE A 191 16.39 34.83 -3.31
N ARG A 192 17.65 34.57 -3.67
CA ARG A 192 18.67 35.64 -3.86
C ARG A 192 18.36 36.55 -5.06
N ALA A 193 17.75 35.99 -6.10
CA ALA A 193 17.33 36.73 -7.29
C ALA A 193 16.02 37.53 -7.09
N SER A 194 15.26 37.24 -6.03
CA SER A 194 14.04 37.97 -5.67
C SER A 194 14.34 39.43 -5.36
N SER A 195 13.38 40.31 -5.68
CA SER A 195 13.42 41.72 -5.30
C SER A 195 13.46 41.94 -3.79
N ASP A 196 12.94 40.99 -3.02
CA ASP A 196 12.98 40.97 -1.55
C ASP A 196 13.29 39.54 -1.06
N PRO A 197 14.58 39.20 -0.86
CA PRO A 197 15.00 37.87 -0.42
C PRO A 197 14.52 37.51 0.99
N GLU A 198 14.42 38.47 1.91
CA GLU A 198 13.99 38.21 3.29
C GLU A 198 12.51 37.84 3.33
N SER A 199 11.66 38.64 2.67
CA SER A 199 10.24 38.33 2.58
C SER A 199 9.97 37.04 1.81
N MET A 200 10.73 36.75 0.74
CA MET A 200 10.60 35.49 0.00
C MET A 200 10.94 34.29 0.87
N SER A 201 12.05 34.35 1.61
CA SER A 201 12.44 33.28 2.53
C SER A 201 11.40 33.06 3.64
N ALA A 202 10.84 34.13 4.21
CA ALA A 202 9.78 34.04 5.19
C ALA A 202 8.50 33.40 4.60
N LEU A 203 8.11 33.79 3.39
CA LEU A 203 6.95 33.24 2.68
C LEU A 203 7.10 31.74 2.44
N LEU A 204 8.24 31.28 1.91
CA LEU A 204 8.49 29.86 1.65
C LEU A 204 8.43 29.05 2.95
N ASN A 205 9.03 29.54 4.03
CA ASN A 205 9.01 28.88 5.34
C ASN A 205 7.59 28.79 5.94
N GLU A 206 6.81 29.85 5.85
CA GLU A 206 5.42 29.86 6.32
C GLU A 206 4.55 28.93 5.48
N PHE A 207 4.78 28.91 4.17
CA PHE A 207 4.09 28.03 3.25
C PHE A 207 4.38 26.55 3.51
N THR A 208 5.64 26.15 3.72
CA THR A 208 5.98 24.77 4.09
C THR A 208 5.22 24.34 5.34
N LYS A 209 5.19 25.18 6.39
CA LYS A 209 4.44 24.88 7.62
C LYS A 209 2.95 24.78 7.38
N TYR A 210 2.39 25.68 6.58
CA TYR A 210 0.97 25.63 6.23
C TYR A 210 0.63 24.35 5.46
N TRP A 211 1.46 23.97 4.49
CA TRP A 211 1.28 22.77 3.69
C TRP A 211 1.29 21.50 4.53
N GLU A 212 2.31 21.35 5.39
CA GLU A 212 2.48 20.19 6.26
C GLU A 212 1.34 20.01 7.26
N ASN A 213 0.82 21.11 7.80
CA ASN A 213 -0.17 21.06 8.89
C ASN A 213 -1.62 21.15 8.41
N ILE A 214 -1.88 21.86 7.31
CA ILE A 214 -3.23 22.21 6.88
C ILE A 214 -3.45 21.80 5.42
N GLY A 215 -2.58 22.23 4.50
CA GLY A 215 -2.77 22.04 3.06
C GLY A 215 -3.00 20.58 2.66
N LEU A 216 -2.09 19.70 3.06
CA LEU A 216 -2.20 18.26 2.75
C LEU A 216 -3.42 17.63 3.44
N HIS A 217 -3.76 18.06 4.65
CA HIS A 217 -4.92 17.53 5.37
C HIS A 217 -6.24 17.85 4.65
N GLU A 218 -6.37 19.08 4.16
CA GLU A 218 -7.53 19.51 3.38
C GLU A 218 -7.63 18.71 2.08
N VAL A 219 -6.53 18.58 1.32
CA VAL A 219 -6.50 17.77 0.08
C VAL A 219 -6.94 16.33 0.37
N LYS A 220 -6.37 15.68 1.40
CA LYS A 220 -6.78 14.32 1.80
C LYS A 220 -8.25 14.23 2.20
N THR A 221 -8.80 15.26 2.81
CA THR A 221 -10.23 15.31 3.18
C THR A 221 -11.12 15.28 1.93
N TYR A 222 -10.77 16.02 0.89
CA TYR A 222 -11.49 15.97 -0.41
C TYR A 222 -11.35 14.61 -1.09
N PHE A 223 -10.13 14.05 -1.17
CA PHE A 223 -9.92 12.74 -1.77
C PHE A 223 -10.63 11.62 -1.02
N LYS A 224 -10.64 11.68 0.31
CA LYS A 224 -11.40 10.74 1.15
C LYS A 224 -12.90 10.82 0.89
N ALA A 225 -13.45 12.02 0.81
CA ALA A 225 -14.86 12.22 0.46
C ALA A 225 -15.16 11.68 -0.94
N LEU A 226 -14.25 11.89 -1.89
CA LEU A 226 -14.40 11.45 -3.27
C LEU A 226 -14.36 9.93 -3.36
N SER A 227 -13.36 9.27 -2.79
CA SER A 227 -13.27 7.80 -2.73
C SER A 227 -14.49 7.18 -2.04
N SER A 228 -14.98 7.80 -0.96
CA SER A 228 -16.21 7.35 -0.29
C SER A 228 -17.45 7.46 -1.19
N ALA A 229 -17.54 8.52 -2.00
CA ALA A 229 -18.61 8.68 -2.97
C ALA A 229 -18.45 7.69 -4.13
N MET A 230 -17.26 7.52 -4.70
CA MET A 230 -16.99 6.59 -5.80
C MET A 230 -17.31 5.13 -5.43
N ASN A 231 -17.05 4.74 -4.18
CA ASN A 231 -17.46 3.43 -3.67
C ASN A 231 -18.98 3.19 -3.67
N ARG A 232 -19.78 4.24 -3.72
CA ARG A 232 -21.26 4.21 -3.80
C ARG A 232 -21.81 4.42 -5.21
N LEU A 233 -20.93 4.71 -6.18
CA LEU A 233 -21.31 4.93 -7.58
C LEU A 233 -22.00 3.72 -8.21
N PRO A 234 -21.58 2.45 -7.95
CA PRO A 234 -22.27 1.28 -8.47
C PRO A 234 -23.76 1.23 -8.11
N GLN A 235 -24.12 1.55 -6.86
CA GLN A 235 -25.51 1.55 -6.39
C GLN A 235 -26.33 2.66 -7.04
N PHE A 236 -25.72 3.83 -7.28
CA PHE A 236 -26.37 4.93 -7.99
C PHE A 236 -26.69 4.55 -9.45
N ILE A 237 -25.73 3.92 -10.14
CA ILE A 237 -25.92 3.46 -11.53
C ILE A 237 -27.03 2.40 -11.61
N GLN A 238 -27.11 1.48 -10.64
CA GLN A 238 -28.20 0.48 -10.60
C GLN A 238 -29.59 1.11 -10.43
N GLY A 239 -29.69 2.22 -9.70
CA GLY A 239 -30.95 2.85 -9.35
C GLY A 239 -31.48 3.86 -10.38
N ARG A 240 -30.69 4.20 -11.42
CA ARG A 240 -31.03 5.26 -12.38
C ARG A 240 -31.25 4.68 -13.77
N ASP A 241 -32.47 4.84 -14.27
CA ASP A 241 -32.87 4.35 -15.58
C ASP A 241 -32.10 5.08 -16.70
N GLY A 242 -31.64 4.32 -17.69
CA GLY A 242 -31.01 4.84 -18.91
C GLY A 242 -29.48 5.02 -18.87
N ILE A 243 -28.84 4.94 -17.70
CA ILE A 243 -27.36 5.02 -17.59
C ILE A 243 -26.71 3.70 -18.02
N LEU A 244 -27.29 2.57 -17.62
CA LEU A 244 -26.83 1.23 -18.01
C LEU A 244 -27.82 0.62 -19.01
N THR A 245 -27.35 0.40 -20.24
CA THR A 245 -28.17 -0.18 -21.31
C THR A 245 -27.61 -1.53 -21.76
N ARG A 246 -28.49 -2.50 -22.00
CA ARG A 246 -28.09 -3.84 -22.47
C ARG A 246 -28.30 -3.96 -23.97
N LYS A 247 -27.27 -4.39 -24.70
CA LYS A 247 -27.32 -4.70 -26.14
C LYS A 247 -26.82 -6.13 -26.38
N GLY A 248 -27.69 -7.12 -26.22
CA GLY A 248 -27.32 -8.54 -26.31
C GLY A 248 -26.53 -8.98 -25.08
N MET A 249 -25.30 -9.47 -25.29
CA MET A 249 -24.38 -9.87 -24.20
C MET A 249 -23.46 -8.74 -23.73
N THR A 250 -23.51 -7.57 -24.36
CA THR A 250 -22.76 -6.40 -23.93
C THR A 250 -23.67 -5.41 -23.21
N TYR A 251 -23.11 -4.74 -22.22
CA TYR A 251 -23.73 -3.65 -21.49
C TYR A 251 -22.94 -2.38 -21.77
N ASN A 252 -23.64 -1.28 -22.07
CA ASN A 252 -23.03 0.02 -22.27
C ASN A 252 -23.46 0.92 -21.11
N LEU A 253 -22.47 1.38 -20.35
CA LEU A 253 -22.62 2.44 -19.37
C LEU A 253 -22.35 3.78 -20.07
N ALA A 254 -23.26 4.74 -19.93
CA ALA A 254 -23.07 6.11 -20.39
C ALA A 254 -23.33 7.05 -19.20
N LEU A 255 -22.28 7.38 -18.46
CA LEU A 255 -22.35 8.27 -17.30
C LEU A 255 -22.08 9.70 -17.76
N LYS A 256 -23.08 10.57 -17.68
CA LYS A 256 -22.93 11.98 -18.04
C LYS A 256 -22.31 12.77 -16.90
N GLU A 257 -21.66 13.89 -17.24
CA GLU A 257 -21.15 14.86 -16.26
C GLU A 257 -22.25 15.32 -15.30
N GLU A 258 -23.46 15.63 -15.79
CA GLU A 258 -24.54 16.13 -14.93
C GLU A 258 -24.99 15.08 -13.91
N ASP A 259 -25.08 13.82 -14.34
CA ASP A 259 -25.45 12.70 -13.47
C ASP A 259 -24.39 12.47 -12.39
N LEU A 260 -23.10 12.54 -12.75
CA LEU A 260 -21.99 12.40 -11.80
C LEU A 260 -21.94 13.56 -10.82
N ASN A 261 -22.09 14.80 -11.29
CA ASN A 261 -22.08 15.99 -10.42
C ASN A 261 -23.25 15.96 -9.43
N GLU A 262 -24.46 15.63 -9.89
CA GLU A 262 -25.63 15.46 -9.03
C GLU A 262 -25.40 14.37 -7.98
N PHE A 263 -24.84 13.23 -8.40
CA PHE A 263 -24.49 12.14 -7.50
C PHE A 263 -23.51 12.59 -6.42
N LEU A 264 -22.40 13.24 -6.78
CA LEU A 264 -21.37 13.65 -5.84
C LEU A 264 -21.91 14.64 -4.82
N VAL A 265 -22.67 15.66 -5.25
CA VAL A 265 -23.34 16.61 -4.35
C VAL A 265 -24.31 15.89 -3.40
N SER A 266 -25.03 14.87 -3.88
CA SER A 266 -25.92 14.06 -3.02
C SER A 266 -25.18 13.25 -1.95
N GLN A 267 -23.93 12.87 -2.22
CA GLN A 267 -23.12 12.08 -1.27
C GLN A 267 -22.44 12.96 -0.22
N ASN A 268 -21.98 14.16 -0.60
CA ASN A 268 -21.30 15.06 0.32
C ASN A 268 -21.43 16.52 -0.13
N LYS A 269 -21.82 17.40 0.80
CA LYS A 269 -21.94 18.85 0.59
C LYS A 269 -20.63 19.53 0.19
N LEU A 270 -19.49 18.92 0.48
CA LEU A 270 -18.18 19.41 0.02
C LEU A 270 -18.12 19.57 -1.50
N PHE A 271 -18.94 18.82 -2.25
CA PHE A 271 -18.97 18.87 -3.72
C PHE A 271 -19.92 19.94 -4.28
N GLU A 272 -20.67 20.70 -3.47
CA GLU A 272 -21.57 21.76 -3.96
C GLU A 272 -20.82 22.85 -4.77
N GLY A 273 -19.54 23.08 -4.47
CA GLY A 273 -18.66 24.01 -5.18
C GLY A 273 -17.73 23.36 -6.22
N PHE A 274 -17.93 22.06 -6.53
CA PHE A 274 -17.10 21.29 -7.45
C PHE A 274 -17.86 20.88 -8.70
N SER A 275 -17.12 20.76 -9.79
CA SER A 275 -17.62 20.33 -11.10
C SER A 275 -16.67 19.30 -11.69
N PHE A 276 -17.23 18.20 -12.15
CA PHE A 276 -16.56 17.10 -12.82
C PHE A 276 -16.90 17.17 -14.30
N ARG A 277 -15.86 17.12 -15.13
CA ARG A 277 -15.93 17.17 -16.59
C ARG A 277 -15.18 16.00 -17.23
N PHE A 278 -15.70 15.53 -18.34
CA PHE A 278 -15.21 14.45 -19.17
C PHE A 278 -14.77 15.03 -20.53
N GLU A 279 -13.46 15.14 -20.72
CA GLU A 279 -12.89 15.80 -21.90
C GLU A 279 -11.80 14.94 -22.53
N ASN A 280 -12.02 14.48 -23.77
CA ASN A 280 -11.02 13.85 -24.64
C ASN A 280 -10.14 12.77 -23.96
N GLY A 281 -10.75 11.83 -23.23
CA GLY A 281 -10.04 10.76 -22.52
C GLY A 281 -9.60 11.10 -21.10
N SER A 282 -9.77 12.36 -20.68
CA SER A 282 -9.46 12.84 -19.33
C SER A 282 -10.73 13.11 -18.53
N VAL A 283 -10.55 13.13 -17.22
CA VAL A 283 -11.53 13.54 -16.21
C VAL A 283 -10.92 14.71 -15.46
N ILE A 284 -11.64 15.82 -15.43
CA ILE A 284 -11.21 17.05 -14.77
C ILE A 284 -12.23 17.38 -13.68
N ALA A 285 -11.80 17.34 -12.43
CA ALA A 285 -12.57 17.76 -11.28
C ALA A 285 -12.03 19.10 -10.79
N SER A 286 -12.82 20.16 -10.85
CA SER A 286 -12.41 21.50 -10.42
C SER A 286 -13.46 22.15 -9.54
N GLY A 287 -13.03 22.80 -8.47
CA GLY A 287 -13.93 23.50 -7.57
C GLY A 287 -13.24 24.41 -6.58
N SER A 288 -14.06 25.14 -5.83
CA SER A 288 -13.59 25.98 -4.74
C SER A 288 -14.52 25.93 -3.54
N SER A 289 -13.93 25.93 -2.35
CA SER A 289 -14.68 25.91 -1.09
C SER A 289 -13.80 26.44 0.04
N GLY A 290 -14.37 27.31 0.89
CA GLY A 290 -13.66 27.86 2.05
C GLY A 290 -12.40 28.67 1.70
N GLY A 291 -12.30 29.21 0.49
CA GLY A 291 -11.10 29.93 0.00
C GLY A 291 -9.99 29.03 -0.54
N LEU A 292 -10.25 27.73 -0.65
CA LEU A 292 -9.38 26.77 -1.33
C LEU A 292 -9.89 26.52 -2.74
N THR A 293 -8.97 26.34 -3.68
CA THR A 293 -9.24 25.89 -5.05
C THR A 293 -8.50 24.58 -5.29
N LEU A 294 -9.18 23.61 -5.87
CA LEU A 294 -8.61 22.32 -6.20
C LEU A 294 -9.01 21.94 -7.62
N THR A 295 -8.02 21.60 -8.43
CA THR A 295 -8.20 21.02 -9.76
C THR A 295 -7.47 19.68 -9.80
N LEU A 296 -8.19 18.60 -10.05
CA LEU A 296 -7.69 17.25 -10.26
C LEU A 296 -7.91 16.89 -11.73
N THR A 297 -6.85 16.47 -12.41
CA THR A 297 -6.90 15.90 -13.76
C THR A 297 -6.39 14.47 -13.72
N GLY A 298 -7.12 13.56 -14.35
CA GLY A 298 -6.72 12.17 -14.43
C GLY A 298 -7.45 11.39 -15.52
N ARG A 299 -7.22 10.08 -15.56
CA ARG A 299 -7.71 9.19 -16.62
C ARG A 299 -8.16 7.86 -16.04
N TYR A 300 -9.14 7.24 -16.67
CA TYR A 300 -9.48 5.85 -16.37
C TYR A 300 -8.72 4.90 -17.28
N SER A 301 -8.15 3.85 -16.71
CA SER A 301 -7.60 2.70 -17.41
C SER A 301 -8.33 1.42 -16.97
N ILE A 302 -8.25 0.35 -17.76
CA ILE A 302 -8.83 -0.94 -17.39
C ILE A 302 -7.74 -1.78 -16.75
N GLN A 303 -8.00 -2.25 -15.55
CA GLN A 303 -7.22 -3.28 -14.89
C GLN A 303 -7.99 -4.60 -14.97
N GLU A 304 -7.32 -5.69 -15.40
CA GLU A 304 -7.93 -7.02 -15.47
C GLU A 304 -7.70 -7.82 -14.18
N GLU A 305 -6.47 -7.83 -13.67
CA GLU A 305 -6.07 -8.59 -12.48
C GLU A 305 -5.58 -7.66 -11.34
N PRO A 306 -5.85 -8.01 -10.06
CA PRO A 306 -6.56 -9.19 -9.57
C PRO A 306 -8.09 -9.07 -9.62
N VAL A 307 -8.61 -7.85 -9.80
CA VAL A 307 -10.04 -7.57 -9.88
C VAL A 307 -10.28 -6.65 -11.07
N ASN A 308 -11.19 -7.04 -11.96
CA ASN A 308 -11.53 -6.20 -13.09
C ASN A 308 -12.20 -4.90 -12.66
N GLY A 309 -11.64 -3.77 -13.09
CA GLY A 309 -12.13 -2.45 -12.75
C GLY A 309 -11.54 -1.35 -13.62
N LEU A 310 -12.19 -0.19 -13.59
CA LEU A 310 -11.66 1.05 -14.15
C LEU A 310 -10.84 1.72 -13.06
N MET A 311 -9.52 1.68 -13.18
CA MET A 311 -8.61 2.36 -12.25
C MET A 311 -8.45 3.80 -12.67
N PHE A 312 -8.53 4.70 -11.69
CA PHE A 312 -8.31 6.12 -11.91
C PHE A 312 -6.86 6.46 -11.63
N HIS A 313 -6.18 7.06 -12.61
CA HIS A 313 -4.81 7.52 -12.49
C HIS A 313 -4.76 9.04 -12.44
N ILE A 314 -3.99 9.58 -11.51
CA ILE A 314 -3.87 11.02 -11.28
C ILE A 314 -2.74 11.60 -12.14
N ASP A 315 -3.09 12.37 -13.17
CA ASP A 315 -2.11 13.03 -14.03
C ASP A 315 -1.56 14.30 -13.39
N SER A 316 -2.43 15.14 -12.82
CA SER A 316 -2.05 16.40 -12.17
C SER A 316 -3.06 16.82 -11.10
N VAL A 317 -2.55 17.44 -10.04
CA VAL A 317 -3.36 18.03 -8.97
C VAL A 317 -2.83 19.44 -8.74
N VAL A 318 -3.70 20.43 -8.86
CA VAL A 318 -3.39 21.84 -8.63
C VAL A 318 -4.21 22.32 -7.44
N PHE A 319 -3.53 22.71 -6.36
CA PHE A 319 -4.14 23.22 -5.14
C PHE A 319 -3.75 24.68 -4.95
N ASN A 320 -4.72 25.58 -4.87
CA ASN A 320 -4.49 27.04 -4.77
C ASN A 320 -3.54 27.59 -5.85
N GLY A 321 -3.61 27.02 -7.05
CA GLY A 321 -2.77 27.40 -8.18
C GLY A 321 -1.34 26.85 -8.11
N LEU A 322 -1.03 25.95 -7.18
CA LEU A 322 0.26 25.26 -7.07
C LEU A 322 0.09 23.80 -7.50
N GLU A 323 0.91 23.37 -8.46
CA GLU A 323 0.95 21.97 -8.85
C GLU A 323 1.59 21.12 -7.74
N LEU A 324 0.91 20.03 -7.37
CA LEU A 324 1.40 19.12 -6.35
C LEU A 324 2.49 18.21 -6.94
N PRO A 325 3.57 17.93 -6.19
CA PRO A 325 4.62 17.06 -6.66
C PRO A 325 4.12 15.63 -6.89
N GLU A 326 4.85 14.91 -7.72
CA GLU A 326 4.46 13.57 -8.15
C GLU A 326 4.33 12.58 -6.99
N THR A 327 5.18 12.70 -5.97
CA THR A 327 5.14 11.88 -4.76
C THR A 327 3.81 12.00 -4.03
N THR A 328 3.33 13.21 -3.74
CA THR A 328 2.00 13.40 -3.16
C THR A 328 0.89 12.89 -4.08
N ARG A 329 1.01 13.05 -5.40
CA ARG A 329 -0.01 12.52 -6.33
C ARG A 329 -0.11 11.00 -6.25
N ARG A 330 1.02 10.29 -6.23
CA ARG A 330 1.06 8.83 -6.07
C ARG A 330 0.52 8.40 -4.70
N ASP A 331 0.93 9.07 -3.61
CA ASP A 331 0.42 8.80 -2.27
C ASP A 331 -1.11 8.94 -2.20
N LEU A 332 -1.69 9.95 -2.89
CA LEU A 332 -3.13 10.15 -2.96
C LEU A 332 -3.84 9.07 -3.79
N GLU A 333 -3.23 8.63 -4.89
CA GLU A 333 -3.76 7.53 -5.72
C GLU A 333 -3.76 6.20 -4.95
N ASP A 334 -2.69 5.92 -4.22
CA ASP A 334 -2.54 4.69 -3.42
C ASP A 334 -3.45 4.69 -2.18
N GLU A 335 -3.62 5.84 -1.51
CA GLU A 335 -4.44 5.95 -0.30
C GLU A 335 -5.95 5.97 -0.58
N PHE A 336 -6.36 6.54 -1.73
CA PHE A 336 -7.76 6.79 -2.05
C PHE A 336 -8.19 6.11 -3.34
N ASP A 337 -8.86 4.96 -3.21
CA ASP A 337 -9.44 4.25 -4.35
C ASP A 337 -10.56 5.08 -4.99
N LEU A 338 -10.25 5.67 -6.15
CA LEU A 338 -11.18 6.39 -7.03
C LEU A 338 -11.65 5.50 -8.18
N GLY A 339 -11.35 4.20 -8.14
CA GLY A 339 -11.71 3.23 -9.16
C GLY A 339 -13.20 2.92 -9.18
N PHE A 340 -13.65 2.44 -10.35
CA PHE A 340 -15.00 1.95 -10.56
C PHE A 340 -14.98 0.46 -10.91
N TYR A 341 -15.73 -0.35 -10.16
CA TYR A 341 -15.72 -1.80 -10.28
C TYR A 341 -17.07 -2.31 -10.79
N PRO A 342 -17.19 -2.66 -12.08
CA PRO A 342 -18.44 -3.16 -12.65
C PRO A 342 -18.99 -4.40 -11.93
N GLY A 343 -18.10 -5.25 -11.40
CA GLY A 343 -18.46 -6.40 -10.57
C GLY A 343 -19.30 -6.05 -9.33
N LYS A 344 -19.20 -4.82 -8.79
CA LYS A 344 -20.04 -4.32 -7.69
C LYS A 344 -21.47 -4.02 -8.14
N ILE A 345 -21.71 -3.80 -9.44
CA ILE A 345 -23.06 -3.70 -10.01
C ILE A 345 -23.62 -5.11 -10.20
N VAL A 346 -22.93 -5.94 -10.97
CA VAL A 346 -23.28 -7.35 -11.14
C VAL A 346 -21.99 -8.15 -11.29
N SER A 347 -21.84 -9.23 -10.54
CA SER A 347 -20.55 -9.94 -10.38
C SER A 347 -19.92 -10.46 -11.67
N PHE A 348 -20.70 -10.74 -12.71
CA PHE A 348 -20.21 -11.24 -14.00
C PHE A 348 -19.83 -10.12 -14.98
N LEU A 349 -20.06 -8.85 -14.66
CA LEU A 349 -19.72 -7.75 -15.57
C LEU A 349 -18.25 -7.39 -15.46
N HIS A 350 -17.59 -7.36 -16.62
CA HIS A 350 -16.20 -6.92 -16.77
C HIS A 350 -16.13 -5.75 -17.74
N ALA A 351 -15.37 -4.71 -17.40
CA ALA A 351 -15.03 -3.64 -18.31
C ALA A 351 -14.05 -4.11 -19.37
N THR A 352 -14.39 -3.81 -20.62
CA THR A 352 -13.57 -4.16 -21.80
C THR A 352 -13.10 -2.92 -22.55
N GLU A 353 -13.81 -1.79 -22.43
CA GLU A 353 -13.43 -0.54 -23.09
C GLU A 353 -13.91 0.65 -22.26
N VAL A 354 -13.09 1.69 -22.20
CA VAL A 354 -13.41 2.97 -21.56
C VAL A 354 -13.05 4.11 -22.50
N GLU A 355 -13.97 5.06 -22.66
CA GLU A 355 -13.78 6.26 -23.48
C GLU A 355 -14.49 7.45 -22.80
N SER A 356 -13.83 8.60 -22.74
CA SER A 356 -14.39 9.85 -22.21
C SER A 356 -14.47 10.86 -23.34
N LYS A 357 -15.67 11.30 -23.72
CA LYS A 357 -15.88 12.33 -24.76
C LYS A 357 -17.22 13.02 -24.62
N ASP A 358 -17.30 14.25 -25.12
CA ASP A 358 -18.54 15.03 -25.22
C ASP A 358 -19.33 15.10 -23.90
N GLY A 359 -18.64 15.18 -22.76
CA GLY A 359 -19.26 15.22 -21.44
C GLY A 359 -19.86 13.90 -20.95
N VAL A 360 -19.42 12.77 -21.52
CA VAL A 360 -19.90 11.44 -21.14
C VAL A 360 -18.73 10.46 -21.02
N LEU A 361 -18.73 9.70 -19.92
CA LEU A 361 -17.90 8.53 -19.74
C LEU A 361 -18.65 7.29 -20.27
N TYR A 362 -18.17 6.77 -21.39
CA TYR A 362 -18.65 5.54 -22.00
C TYR A 362 -17.82 4.36 -21.52
N VAL A 363 -18.48 3.35 -20.95
CA VAL A 363 -17.83 2.09 -20.57
C VAL A 363 -18.56 0.94 -21.22
N LYS A 364 -17.84 0.14 -22.02
CA LYS A 364 -18.36 -1.12 -22.53
C LYS A 364 -18.02 -2.22 -21.54
N LEU A 365 -19.06 -2.96 -21.17
CA LEU A 365 -19.00 -4.07 -20.24
C LEU A 365 -19.41 -5.35 -20.99
N SER A 366 -18.75 -6.45 -20.68
CA SER A 366 -19.08 -7.78 -21.18
C SER A 366 -19.35 -8.73 -20.03
N ILE A 367 -20.06 -9.82 -20.33
CA ILE A 367 -20.27 -10.92 -19.40
C ILE A 367 -19.04 -11.82 -19.44
N SER A 368 -18.39 -12.02 -18.31
CA SER A 368 -17.36 -13.03 -18.08
C SER A 368 -17.87 -14.01 -17.01
N PHE A 369 -17.56 -15.30 -17.18
CA PHE A 369 -18.07 -16.40 -16.36
C PHE A 369 -16.97 -17.02 -15.51
#